data_AF-A0A3B1B1E6-F1
#
_entry.id   AF-A0A3B1B1E6-F1
#
_cell.length_a   1.000
_cell.length_b   1.000
_cell.length_c   1.000
_cell.angle_alpha   90.00
_cell.angle_beta   90.00
_cell.angle_gamma   90.00
#
_symmetry.space_group_name_H-M   'P 1'
#
loop_
_entity.id
_entity.type
_entity.pdbx_description
1 polymer ?
#
loop_
_entity_poly.entity_id
_entity_poly.type
_entity_poly.pdbx_seq_one_letter_code
_entity_poly.pdbx_strand_id
1 'polypeptide(L)'
;MARYSKKSTSLKKSGEEAMAIARGTQKPGQTREQTRLVAQGIQKGIELYKKQQAAKKRELDKKLRKVTSHTSDMSTSVEAVATMQPGPASKLAWGLLFLSWFCFGVYFFLSRT
;
A
#
# COMPACT_ATOMS: atom_id res chain seq x y z
N MET A 1 27.17 -6.83 15.17
CA MET A 1 26.61 -6.14 16.37
C MET A 1 25.62 -5.00 16.05
N ALA A 2 25.73 -4.28 14.92
CA ALA A 2 24.86 -3.12 14.61
C ALA A 2 23.33 -3.38 14.55
N ARG A 3 22.92 -4.62 14.23
CA ARG A 3 21.49 -4.98 14.10
C ARG A 3 20.74 -5.00 15.43
N TYR A 4 21.45 -5.23 16.54
CA TYR A 4 20.85 -5.32 17.88
C TYR A 4 20.49 -3.93 18.42
N SER A 5 21.38 -2.95 18.24
CA SER A 5 21.15 -1.55 18.61
C SER A 5 19.96 -0.94 17.84
N LYS A 6 19.88 -1.16 16.53
CA LYS A 6 18.76 -0.64 15.72
C LYS A 6 17.41 -1.21 16.16
N LYS A 7 17.38 -2.46 16.65
CA LYS A 7 16.17 -3.11 17.16
C LYS A 7 15.76 -2.56 18.54
N SER A 8 16.71 -2.28 19.44
CA SER A 8 16.39 -1.72 20.76
C SER A 8 15.90 -0.27 20.66
N THR A 9 16.48 0.54 19.76
CA THR A 9 16.01 1.91 19.49
C THR A 9 14.60 1.92 18.91
N SER A 10 14.30 1.03 17.95
CA SER A 10 12.95 0.96 17.37
C SER A 10 11.91 0.45 18.37
N LEU A 11 12.30 -0.44 19.28
CA LEU A 11 11.45 -0.94 20.35
C LEU A 11 11.08 0.17 21.34
N LYS A 12 12.07 0.96 21.80
CA LYS A 12 11.84 2.11 22.68
C LYS A 12 10.88 3.12 22.04
N LYS A 13 11.13 3.47 20.77
CA LYS A 13 10.25 4.38 20.01
C LYS A 13 8.82 3.85 19.88
N SER A 14 8.66 2.54 19.59
CA SER A 14 7.33 1.93 19.49
C SER A 14 6.58 1.89 20.82
N GLY A 15 7.28 1.79 21.95
CA GLY A 15 6.69 1.84 23.29
C GLY A 15 6.22 3.25 23.68
N GLU A 16 7.00 4.28 23.34
CA GLU A 16 6.62 5.68 23.54
C GLU A 16 5.41 6.07 22.71
N GLU A 17 5.39 5.70 21.42
CA GLU A 17 4.25 5.91 20.53
C GLU A 17 3.00 5.18 21.05
N ALA A 18 3.14 3.94 21.51
CA ALA A 18 2.03 3.18 22.07
C ALA A 18 1.45 3.81 23.35
N MET A 19 2.31 4.37 24.22
CA MET A 19 1.88 5.11 25.40
C MET A 19 1.18 6.42 25.05
N ALA A 20 1.66 7.14 24.03
CA ALA A 20 1.03 8.38 23.56
C ALA A 20 -0.38 8.10 22.99
N ILE A 21 -0.51 7.04 22.19
CA ILE A 21 -1.81 6.61 21.64
C ILE A 21 -2.75 6.17 22.77
N ALA A 22 -2.28 5.34 23.69
CA ALA A 22 -3.12 4.87 24.81
C ALA A 22 -3.66 6.03 25.66
N ARG A 23 -2.83 7.05 25.92
CA ARG A 23 -3.24 8.28 26.61
C ARG A 23 -4.22 9.12 25.80
N GLY A 24 -4.02 9.23 24.48
CA GLY A 24 -4.94 9.93 23.59
C GLY A 24 -6.32 9.27 23.50
N THR A 25 -6.38 7.94 23.67
CA THR A 25 -7.63 7.15 23.66
C THR A 25 -8.19 6.88 25.06
N GLN A 26 -7.59 7.45 26.10
CA GLN A 26 -7.96 7.18 27.49
C GLN A 26 -9.40 7.64 27.76
N LYS A 27 -10.20 6.77 28.39
CA LYS A 27 -11.55 7.12 28.84
C LYS A 27 -11.52 7.84 30.19
N PRO A 28 -12.46 8.76 30.44
CA PRO A 28 -12.57 9.40 31.77
C PRO A 28 -12.82 8.31 32.83
N GLY A 29 -12.02 8.35 33.92
CA GLY A 29 -12.04 7.35 34.99
C GLY A 29 -11.09 6.15 34.82
N GLN A 30 -10.36 6.03 33.71
CA GLN A 30 -9.39 4.94 33.49
C GLN A 30 -8.14 5.10 34.37
N THR A 31 -7.68 4.02 35.00
CA THR A 31 -6.47 4.05 35.84
C THR A 31 -5.19 4.09 35.01
N ARG A 32 -4.10 4.60 35.61
CA ARG A 32 -2.78 4.64 34.96
C ARG A 32 -2.26 3.26 34.60
N GLU A 33 -2.57 2.24 35.40
CA GLU A 33 -2.19 0.85 35.14
C GLU A 33 -2.94 0.27 33.94
N GLN A 34 -4.25 0.52 33.85
CA GLN A 34 -5.06 0.12 32.69
C GLN A 34 -4.55 0.78 31.40
N THR A 35 -4.21 2.07 31.47
CA THR A 35 -3.63 2.79 30.32
C THR A 35 -2.28 2.19 29.91
N ARG A 36 -1.46 1.75 30.88
CA ARG A 36 -0.21 1.02 30.62
C ARG A 36 -0.45 -0.34 29.97
N LEU A 37 -1.46 -1.09 30.39
CA LEU A 37 -1.82 -2.37 29.77
C LEU A 37 -2.28 -2.19 28.32
N VAL A 38 -3.06 -1.14 28.05
CA VAL A 38 -3.48 -0.77 26.69
C VAL A 38 -2.27 -0.41 25.83
N ALA A 39 -1.33 0.38 26.35
CA ALA A 39 -0.08 0.71 25.65
C ALA A 39 0.75 -0.55 25.33
N GLN A 40 0.86 -1.50 26.27
CA GLN A 40 1.55 -2.77 26.01
C GLN A 40 0.85 -3.60 24.92
N GLY A 41 -0.48 -3.59 24.90
CA GLY A 41 -1.27 -4.23 23.85
C GLY A 41 -1.01 -3.62 22.47
N ILE A 42 -1.02 -2.29 22.37
CA ILE A 42 -0.71 -1.56 21.13
C ILE A 42 0.72 -1.87 20.67
N GLN A 43 1.70 -1.84 21.58
CA GLN A 43 3.09 -2.15 21.26
C GLN A 43 3.23 -3.57 20.68
N LYS A 44 2.65 -4.57 21.34
CA LYS A 44 2.66 -5.97 20.84
C LYS A 44 1.98 -6.09 19.48
N GLY A 45 0.85 -5.40 19.28
CA GLY A 45 0.12 -5.40 18.00
C GLY A 45 0.99 -4.87 16.85
N ILE A 46 1.66 -3.74 17.06
CA ILE A 46 2.58 -3.14 16.08
C ILE A 46 3.74 -4.09 15.76
N GLU A 47 4.32 -4.75 16.77
CA GLU A 47 5.41 -5.70 16.58
C GLU A 47 4.97 -6.91 15.74
N LEU A 48 3.81 -7.50 16.04
CA LEU A 48 3.26 -8.63 15.30
C LEU A 48 2.98 -8.24 13.84
N TYR A 49 2.33 -7.10 13.61
CA TYR A 49 2.05 -6.60 12.27
C TYR A 49 3.33 -6.36 11.46
N LYS A 50 4.34 -5.69 12.06
CA LYS A 50 5.64 -5.45 11.40
C LYS A 50 6.36 -6.75 11.08
N LYS A 51 6.27 -7.78 11.95
CA LYS A 51 6.85 -9.10 11.71
C LYS A 51 6.19 -9.80 10.52
N GLN A 52 4.86 -9.80 10.45
CA GLN A 52 4.11 -10.38 9.33
C GLN A 52 4.42 -9.67 8.01
N GLN A 53 4.43 -8.33 8.03
CA GLN A 53 4.80 -7.52 6.86
C GLN A 53 6.23 -7.80 6.38
N ALA A 54 7.19 -7.93 7.31
CA ALA A 54 8.57 -8.27 6.94
C ALA A 54 8.70 -9.66 6.31
N ALA A 55 7.89 -10.64 6.75
CA ALA A 55 7.83 -11.96 6.13
C ALA A 55 7.27 -11.88 4.70
N LYS A 56 6.12 -11.22 4.51
CA LYS A 56 5.51 -11.00 3.19
C LYS A 56 6.47 -10.29 2.23
N LYS A 57 7.15 -9.24 2.67
CA LYS A 57 8.15 -8.52 1.84
C LYS A 57 9.28 -9.43 1.37
N ARG A 58 9.76 -10.35 2.21
CA ARG A 58 10.80 -11.32 1.82
C ARG A 58 10.29 -12.34 0.81
N GLU A 59 9.04 -12.76 0.91
CA GLU A 59 8.43 -13.66 -0.08
C GLU A 59 8.28 -12.98 -1.43
N LEU A 60 7.83 -11.72 -1.45
CA LEU A 60 7.75 -10.94 -2.68
C LEU A 60 9.14 -10.71 -3.28
N ASP A 61 10.12 -10.34 -2.46
CA ASP A 61 11.50 -10.17 -2.92
C ASP A 61 12.07 -11.47 -3.53
N LYS A 62 11.82 -12.63 -2.91
CA LYS A 62 12.17 -13.93 -3.49
C LYS A 62 11.50 -14.18 -4.84
N LYS A 63 10.21 -13.83 -4.98
CA LYS A 63 9.48 -13.98 -6.25
C LYS A 63 10.05 -13.05 -7.32
N LEU A 64 10.28 -11.79 -6.99
CA LEU A 64 10.89 -10.82 -7.90
C LEU A 64 12.27 -11.28 -8.34
N ARG A 65 13.13 -11.70 -7.41
CA ARG A 65 14.46 -12.22 -7.75
C ARG A 65 14.41 -13.46 -8.65
N LYS A 66 13.45 -14.37 -8.45
CA LYS A 66 13.24 -15.54 -9.32
C LYS A 66 12.79 -15.15 -10.73
N VAL A 67 11.91 -14.16 -10.84
CA VAL A 67 11.47 -13.65 -12.14
C VAL A 67 12.64 -12.96 -12.85
N THR A 68 13.36 -12.08 -12.16
CA THR A 68 14.52 -11.39 -12.74
C THR A 68 15.65 -12.35 -13.11
N SER A 69 15.91 -13.39 -12.32
CA SER A 69 16.92 -14.41 -12.66
C SER A 69 16.51 -15.26 -13.86
N HIS A 70 15.23 -15.61 -13.99
CA HIS A 70 14.74 -16.30 -15.18
C HIS A 70 14.73 -15.38 -16.41
N THR A 71 14.43 -14.09 -16.28
CA THR A 71 14.51 -13.14 -17.39
C THR A 71 15.95 -12.93 -17.85
N SER A 72 16.96 -12.98 -16.98
CA SER A 72 18.37 -12.88 -17.39
C SER A 72 18.85 -14.10 -18.18
N ASP A 73 18.38 -15.31 -17.86
CA ASP A 73 18.71 -16.53 -18.64
C ASP A 73 17.89 -16.64 -19.94
N MET A 74 16.69 -16.03 -19.98
CA MET A 74 15.82 -16.02 -21.15
C MET A 74 15.98 -14.77 -22.04
N SER A 75 16.98 -13.91 -21.79
CA SER A 75 17.25 -12.73 -22.62
C SER A 75 17.93 -13.04 -23.97
N THR A 76 18.11 -14.32 -24.33
CA THR A 76 18.46 -14.75 -25.70
C THR A 76 17.27 -15.38 -26.45
N SER A 77 16.13 -15.65 -25.81
CA SER A 77 15.01 -16.30 -26.50
C SER A 77 13.67 -16.06 -25.80
N VAL A 78 13.12 -14.85 -25.90
CA VAL A 78 11.66 -14.58 -25.78
C VAL A 78 11.38 -13.20 -26.34
N GLU A 79 11.53 -13.07 -27.66
CA GLU A 79 10.69 -12.17 -28.43
C GLU A 79 9.33 -12.86 -28.63
N ALA A 80 8.54 -12.99 -27.56
CA ALA A 80 7.10 -13.25 -27.61
C ALA A 80 6.59 -13.50 -26.18
N VAL A 81 5.73 -12.59 -25.71
CA VAL A 81 4.40 -12.87 -25.15
C VAL A 81 4.01 -11.79 -24.13
N ALA A 82 2.97 -11.04 -24.54
CA ALA A 82 1.98 -10.39 -23.70
C ALA A 82 2.48 -9.35 -22.68
N THR A 83 2.89 -8.20 -23.21
CA THR A 83 2.47 -6.93 -22.61
C THR A 83 0.94 -6.95 -22.48
N MET A 84 0.43 -6.88 -21.24
CA MET A 84 -0.89 -6.30 -21.01
C MET A 84 -0.80 -4.82 -21.41
N GLN A 85 -0.89 -4.55 -22.71
CA GLN A 85 -1.27 -3.23 -23.16
C GLN A 85 -2.71 -2.99 -22.72
N PRO A 86 -3.06 -1.81 -22.18
CA PRO A 86 -4.44 -1.37 -22.26
C PRO A 86 -4.79 -1.35 -23.75
N GLY A 87 -5.62 -2.30 -24.19
CA GLY A 87 -5.93 -2.49 -25.60
C GLY A 87 -6.45 -1.20 -26.27
N PRO A 88 -6.51 -1.15 -27.60
CA PRO A 88 -6.98 0.01 -28.37
C PRO A 88 -8.40 0.49 -27.99
N ALA A 89 -9.14 -0.28 -27.19
CA ALA A 89 -10.40 0.09 -26.58
C ALA A 89 -10.36 1.40 -25.76
N SER A 90 -9.22 1.74 -25.14
CA SER A 90 -9.11 2.99 -24.37
C SER A 90 -9.25 4.22 -25.25
N LYS A 91 -8.65 4.23 -26.45
CA LYS A 91 -8.73 5.36 -27.40
C LYS A 91 -10.14 5.53 -27.97
N LEU A 92 -10.84 4.43 -28.22
CA LEU A 92 -12.24 4.45 -28.66
C LEU A 92 -13.16 5.06 -27.59
N ALA A 93 -12.94 4.73 -26.32
CA ALA A 93 -13.73 5.31 -25.22
C ALA A 93 -13.60 6.84 -25.15
N TRP A 94 -12.39 7.40 -25.37
CA TRP A 94 -12.19 8.84 -25.43
C TRP A 94 -12.89 9.48 -26.65
N GLY A 95 -12.82 8.85 -27.83
CA GLY A 95 -13.52 9.33 -29.03
C GLY A 95 -15.04 9.38 -28.87
N LEU A 96 -15.63 8.31 -28.34
CA LEU A 96 -17.07 8.25 -28.03
C LEU A 96 -17.47 9.31 -26.99
N LEU A 97 -16.60 9.59 -26.02
CA LEU A 97 -16.87 10.59 -24.98
C LEU A 97 -16.96 12.01 -25.55
N PHE A 98 -16.00 12.39 -26.40
CA PHE A 98 -16.05 13.69 -27.09
C PHE A 98 -17.26 13.81 -28.01
N LEU A 99 -17.59 12.73 -28.72
CA LEU A 99 -18.76 12.71 -29.61
C LEU A 99 -20.08 12.90 -28.84
N SER A 100 -20.22 12.26 -27.67
CA SER A 100 -21.40 12.41 -26.80
C SER A 100 -21.58 13.86 -26.33
N TRP A 101 -20.50 14.50 -25.85
CA TRP A 101 -20.56 15.89 -25.42
C TRP A 101 -20.88 16.82 -26.59
N PHE A 102 -20.32 16.58 -27.77
CA PHE A 102 -20.59 17.40 -28.95
C PHE A 102 -22.08 17.35 -29.34
N CYS A 103 -22.67 16.15 -29.38
CA CYS A 103 -24.11 16.00 -29.60
C CYS A 103 -24.95 16.72 -28.53
N PHE A 104 -24.55 16.62 -27.26
CA PHE A 104 -25.25 17.28 -26.16
C PHE A 104 -25.13 18.81 -26.23
N GLY A 105 -23.95 19.34 -26.61
CA GLY A 105 -23.69 20.76 -26.77
C GLY A 105 -24.48 21.39 -27.90
N VAL A 106 -24.53 20.71 -29.07
CA VAL A 106 -25.36 21.14 -30.20
C VAL A 106 -26.84 21.10 -29.82
N TYR A 107 -27.30 20.02 -29.18
CA TYR A 107 -28.68 19.90 -28.72
C TYR A 107 -29.05 21.01 -27.73
N PHE A 108 -28.18 21.32 -26.75
CA PHE A 108 -28.43 22.38 -25.77
C PHE A 108 -28.43 23.77 -26.40
N PHE A 109 -27.60 24.01 -27.43
CA PHE A 109 -27.60 25.27 -28.15
C PHE A 109 -28.87 25.43 -29.01
N LEU A 110 -29.31 24.37 -29.69
CA LEU A 110 -30.56 24.35 -30.44
C LEU A 110 -31.80 24.42 -29.55
N SER A 111 -31.77 23.84 -28.35
CA SER A 111 -32.91 23.89 -27.43
C SER A 111 -33.02 25.21 -26.65
N ARG A 112 -31.94 25.99 -26.61
CA ARG A 112 -31.85 27.28 -25.92
C ARG A 112 -32.09 28.48 -26.85
N THR A 113 -32.08 28.26 -28.16
CA THR A 113 -32.48 29.24 -29.19
C THR A 113 -33.94 29.01 -29.55
#